data_AF-A0A7D5GG66-F1
#
_entry.id   AF-A0A7D5GG66-F1
#
_cell.length_a   1.000
_cell.length_b   1.000
_cell.length_c   1.000
_cell.angle_alpha   90.00
_cell.angle_beta   90.00
_cell.angle_gamma   90.00
#
_symmetry.space_group_name_H-M   'P 1'
#
loop_
_entity.id
_entity.type
_entity.pdbx_description
1 polymer ?
#
loop_
_entity_poly.entity_id
_entity_poly.type
_entity_poly.pdbx_seq_one_letter_code
_entity_poly.pdbx_strand_id
1 'polypeptide(L)'
;MEGGLGAAFAGIVLFAVLVTVATILVVITVVAFYWPQRREQPSIRFVAITLVGVAIAIAGVASIAFVDEAPLLSVLFGTVVGLPLVLVAGRTRSVGSSWATVAVISGLAWSPPFLVCVGLLFALQTTTDVSASVLTGVGGAVTCGGAILIGEYIRNVLTAEEPVQV
;
A
#
# COMPACT_ATOMS: atom_id res chain seq x y z
N MET A 1 24.60 -13.49 19.92
CA MET A 1 24.37 -12.59 18.76
C MET A 1 23.59 -13.35 17.68
N GLU A 2 22.38 -13.86 17.98
CA GLU A 2 21.65 -14.79 17.08
C GLU A 2 20.26 -14.32 16.62
N GLY A 3 19.74 -13.17 17.10
CA GLY A 3 18.39 -12.70 16.69
C GLY A 3 18.33 -11.81 15.44
N GLY A 4 19.38 -11.03 15.15
CA GLY A 4 19.29 -9.96 14.14
C GLY A 4 19.27 -10.42 12.68
N LEU A 5 19.94 -11.53 12.36
CA LEU A 5 19.97 -12.07 10.98
C LEU A 5 18.62 -12.70 10.58
N GLY A 6 17.96 -13.38 11.51
CA GLY A 6 16.64 -13.96 11.29
C GLY A 6 15.57 -12.90 11.04
N ALA A 7 15.55 -11.85 11.87
CA ALA A 7 14.62 -10.72 11.71
C ALA A 7 14.85 -9.97 10.38
N ALA A 8 16.11 -9.75 9.98
CA ALA A 8 16.43 -9.13 8.71
C ALA A 8 15.95 -9.96 7.50
N PHE A 9 16.22 -11.27 7.51
CA PHE A 9 15.77 -12.17 6.44
C PHE A 9 14.23 -12.22 6.35
N ALA A 10 13.56 -12.42 7.49
CA ALA A 10 12.11 -12.42 7.55
C ALA A 10 11.52 -11.09 7.07
N GLY A 11 12.12 -9.96 7.45
CA GLY A 11 11.74 -8.63 6.98
C GLY A 11 11.82 -8.51 5.45
N ILE A 12 12.93 -8.93 4.83
CA ILE A 12 13.11 -8.92 3.38
C ILE A 12 12.06 -9.79 2.68
N VAL A 13 11.80 -10.98 3.20
CA VAL A 13 10.79 -11.89 2.64
C VAL A 13 9.41 -11.25 2.67
N LEU A 14 9.00 -10.68 3.81
CA LEU A 14 7.70 -10.01 3.94
C LEU A 14 7.60 -8.79 3.01
N PHE A 15 8.68 -8.04 2.84
CA PHE A 15 8.75 -6.96 1.85
C PHE A 15 8.59 -7.45 0.42
N ALA A 16 9.26 -8.54 0.04
CA ALA A 16 9.15 -9.10 -1.30
C ALA A 16 7.71 -9.56 -1.59
N VAL A 17 7.03 -10.14 -0.60
CA VAL A 17 5.61 -10.48 -0.71
C VAL A 17 4.76 -9.21 -0.89
N LEU A 18 5.00 -8.14 -0.11
CA LEU A 18 4.27 -6.88 -0.27
C LEU A 18 4.50 -6.23 -1.64
N VAL A 19 5.73 -6.24 -2.15
CA VAL A 19 6.05 -5.76 -3.52
C VAL A 19 5.28 -6.55 -4.56
N THR A 20 5.20 -7.88 -4.39
CA THR A 20 4.43 -8.75 -5.28
C THR A 20 2.94 -8.39 -5.23
N VAL A 21 2.37 -8.25 -4.03
CA VAL A 21 0.96 -7.86 -3.83
C VAL A 21 0.67 -6.49 -4.44
N ALA A 22 1.53 -5.50 -4.19
CA ALA A 22 1.39 -4.16 -4.73
C ALA A 22 1.47 -4.16 -6.27
N THR A 23 2.39 -4.94 -6.84
CA THR A 23 2.53 -5.09 -8.30
C THR A 23 1.26 -5.68 -8.91
N ILE A 24 0.70 -6.74 -8.30
CA ILE A 24 -0.56 -7.34 -8.76
C ILE A 24 -1.70 -6.32 -8.68
N LEU A 25 -1.79 -5.54 -7.59
CA LEU A 25 -2.79 -4.47 -7.46
C LEU A 25 -2.65 -3.40 -8.56
N VAL A 26 -1.42 -2.98 -8.89
CA VAL A 26 -1.18 -2.03 -9.99
C VAL A 26 -1.63 -2.63 -11.33
N VAL A 27 -1.29 -3.89 -11.61
CA VAL A 27 -1.73 -4.59 -12.83
C VAL A 27 -3.26 -4.64 -12.89
N ILE A 28 -3.92 -4.96 -11.79
CA ILE A 28 -5.39 -4.94 -11.69
C ILE A 28 -5.95 -3.54 -12.01
N THR A 29 -5.37 -2.48 -11.44
CA THR A 29 -5.75 -1.10 -11.75
C THR A 29 -5.62 -0.81 -13.24
N VAL A 30 -4.45 -1.09 -13.83
CA VAL A 30 -4.18 -0.86 -15.25
C VAL A 30 -5.18 -1.63 -16.13
N VAL A 31 -5.41 -2.91 -15.85
CA VAL A 31 -6.38 -3.71 -16.61
C VAL A 31 -7.80 -3.15 -16.48
N ALA A 32 -8.21 -2.71 -15.29
CA ALA A 32 -9.54 -2.14 -15.08
C ALA A 32 -9.75 -0.78 -15.78
N PHE A 33 -8.71 0.05 -15.86
CA PHE A 33 -8.78 1.38 -16.49
C PHE A 33 -8.62 1.32 -18.02
N TYR A 34 -7.67 0.53 -18.53
CA TYR A 34 -7.41 0.44 -19.97
C TYR A 34 -8.29 -0.58 -20.70
N TRP A 35 -9.02 -1.43 -19.96
CA TRP A 35 -9.99 -2.36 -20.53
C TRP A 35 -11.39 -2.17 -19.91
N PRO A 36 -12.14 -1.12 -20.32
CA PRO A 36 -13.38 -0.71 -19.66
C PRO A 36 -14.44 -1.82 -19.56
N GLN A 37 -14.47 -2.72 -20.56
CA GLN A 37 -15.37 -3.89 -20.57
C GLN A 37 -15.15 -4.87 -19.41
N ARG A 38 -14.02 -4.80 -18.70
CA ARG A 38 -13.72 -5.62 -17.52
C ARG A 38 -13.93 -4.90 -16.18
N ARG A 39 -14.20 -3.60 -16.20
CA ARG A 39 -14.31 -2.75 -14.99
C ARG A 39 -15.46 -3.16 -14.06
N GLU A 40 -16.50 -3.77 -14.62
CA GLU A 40 -17.66 -4.25 -13.87
C GLU A 40 -17.57 -5.72 -13.43
N GLN A 41 -16.46 -6.42 -13.73
CA GLN A 41 -16.34 -7.81 -13.31
C GLN A 41 -16.20 -7.91 -11.78
N PRO A 42 -17.17 -8.53 -11.07
CA PRO A 42 -17.15 -8.60 -9.61
C PRO A 42 -15.92 -9.35 -9.10
N SER A 43 -15.41 -10.31 -9.88
CA SER A 43 -14.20 -11.07 -9.59
C SER A 43 -12.98 -10.19 -9.35
N ILE A 44 -12.77 -9.14 -10.16
CA ILE A 44 -11.62 -8.25 -10.05
C ILE A 44 -11.65 -7.46 -8.72
N ARG A 45 -12.85 -7.04 -8.31
CA ARG A 45 -13.04 -6.34 -7.03
C ARG A 45 -12.73 -7.25 -5.84
N PHE A 46 -13.20 -8.49 -5.85
CA PHE A 46 -12.91 -9.46 -4.77
C PHE A 46 -11.42 -9.81 -4.68
N VAL A 47 -10.74 -9.95 -5.82
CA VAL A 47 -9.28 -10.17 -5.85
C VAL A 47 -8.55 -8.98 -5.23
N ALA A 48 -8.89 -7.75 -5.62
CA ALA A 48 -8.29 -6.54 -5.04
C ALA A 48 -8.51 -6.45 -3.52
N ILE A 49 -9.74 -6.67 -3.05
CA ILE A 49 -10.06 -6.67 -1.61
C ILE A 49 -9.24 -7.74 -0.87
N THR A 50 -9.13 -8.94 -1.43
CA THR A 50 -8.37 -10.05 -0.83
C THR A 50 -6.89 -9.68 -0.70
N LEU A 51 -6.30 -9.12 -1.77
CA LEU A 51 -4.91 -8.68 -1.78
C LEU A 51 -4.64 -7.57 -0.77
N VAL A 52 -5.58 -6.64 -0.58
CA VAL A 52 -5.49 -5.61 0.46
C VAL A 52 -5.54 -6.23 1.86
N GLY A 53 -6.44 -7.19 2.08
CA GLY A 53 -6.49 -7.94 3.34
C GLY A 53 -5.17 -8.65 3.64
N VAL A 54 -4.55 -9.27 2.62
CA VAL A 54 -3.22 -9.89 2.74
C VAL A 54 -2.16 -8.85 3.10
N ALA A 55 -2.14 -7.68 2.45
CA ALA A 55 -1.17 -6.63 2.77
C ALA A 55 -1.31 -6.12 4.22
N ILE A 56 -2.54 -5.92 4.69
CA ILE A 56 -2.83 -5.52 6.07
C ILE A 56 -2.38 -6.60 7.06
N ALA A 57 -2.70 -7.87 6.78
CA ALA A 57 -2.31 -8.99 7.63
C ALA A 57 -0.78 -9.10 7.73
N ILE A 58 -0.07 -8.99 6.61
CA ILE A 58 1.40 -8.99 6.58
C ILE A 58 1.96 -7.82 7.39
N ALA A 59 1.46 -6.60 7.18
CA ALA A 59 1.94 -5.43 7.91
C ALA A 59 1.68 -5.56 9.43
N GLY A 60 0.51 -6.07 9.82
CA GLY A 60 0.17 -6.31 11.23
C GLY A 60 1.07 -7.36 11.87
N VAL A 61 1.22 -8.52 11.23
CA VAL A 61 2.08 -9.60 11.71
C VAL A 61 3.54 -9.13 11.79
N ALA A 62 4.05 -8.45 10.77
CA ALA A 62 5.40 -7.90 10.76
C ALA A 62 5.62 -6.89 11.90
N SER A 63 4.65 -6.00 12.13
CA SER A 63 4.74 -4.98 13.17
C SER A 63 4.81 -5.60 14.57
N ILE A 64 4.03 -6.65 14.82
CA ILE A 64 4.02 -7.37 16.11
C ILE A 64 5.29 -8.22 16.24
N ALA A 65 5.65 -8.97 15.20
CA ALA A 65 6.79 -9.90 15.26
C ALA A 65 8.14 -9.21 15.43
N PHE A 66 8.29 -8.00 14.89
CA PHE A 66 9.56 -7.27 14.93
C PHE A 66 9.64 -6.17 16.00
N VAL A 67 8.59 -5.95 16.80
CA VAL A 67 8.58 -4.83 17.76
C VAL A 67 9.74 -4.91 18.76
N ASP A 68 10.05 -6.11 19.23
CA ASP A 68 11.10 -6.34 20.23
C ASP A 68 12.47 -6.59 19.60
N GLU A 69 12.52 -7.25 18.44
CA GLU A 69 13.79 -7.69 17.82
C GLU A 69 14.36 -6.70 16.78
N ALA A 70 13.50 -5.99 16.06
CA ALA A 70 13.87 -5.07 14.98
C ALA A 70 12.87 -3.90 14.90
N PRO A 71 12.87 -3.00 15.90
CA PRO A 71 11.84 -1.96 16.04
C PRO A 71 11.76 -1.03 14.83
N LEU A 72 12.88 -0.80 14.15
CA LEU A 72 12.90 0.01 12.93
C LEU A 72 12.13 -0.66 11.78
N LEU A 73 12.17 -2.00 11.66
CA LEU A 73 11.35 -2.72 10.68
C LEU A 73 9.87 -2.61 11.03
N SER A 74 9.51 -2.77 12.30
CA SER A 74 8.13 -2.59 12.78
C SER A 74 7.58 -1.19 12.44
N VAL A 75 8.36 -0.15 12.73
CA VAL A 75 8.02 1.24 12.36
C VAL A 75 7.88 1.40 10.86
N LEU A 76 8.75 0.78 10.07
CA LEU A 76 8.68 0.85 8.62
C LEU A 76 7.38 0.22 8.10
N PHE A 77 7.05 -1.02 8.48
CA PHE A 77 5.78 -1.65 8.08
C PHE A 77 4.57 -0.81 8.53
N GLY A 78 4.60 -0.26 9.74
CA GLY A 78 3.55 0.63 10.23
C GLY A 78 3.40 1.91 9.40
N THR A 79 4.50 2.59 9.09
CA THR A 79 4.49 3.92 8.45
C THR A 79 4.34 3.88 6.93
N VAL A 80 4.87 2.84 6.28
CA VAL A 80 4.88 2.70 4.81
C VAL A 80 3.71 1.86 4.31
N VAL A 81 3.15 0.97 5.14
CA VAL A 81 2.02 0.11 4.76
C VAL A 81 0.75 0.48 5.53
N GLY A 82 0.82 0.43 6.87
CA GLY A 82 -0.35 0.64 7.71
C GLY A 82 -0.94 2.04 7.60
N LEU A 83 -0.11 3.06 7.83
CA LEU A 83 -0.56 4.45 7.93
C LEU A 83 -1.17 4.99 6.62
N PRO A 84 -0.60 4.80 5.42
CA PRO A 84 -1.23 5.22 4.19
C PRO A 84 -2.58 4.52 3.95
N LEU A 85 -2.67 3.21 4.21
CA LEU A 85 -3.92 2.46 4.06
C LEU A 85 -5.00 2.98 5.00
N VAL A 86 -4.66 3.27 6.26
CA VAL A 86 -5.59 3.85 7.24
C VAL A 86 -6.03 5.26 6.83
N LEU A 87 -5.10 6.10 6.37
CA LEU A 87 -5.40 7.47 5.94
C LEU A 87 -6.34 7.50 4.73
N VAL A 88 -6.06 6.68 3.72
CA VAL A 88 -6.93 6.57 2.54
C VAL A 88 -8.28 5.97 2.96
N ALA A 89 -8.28 4.89 3.74
CA ALA A 89 -9.51 4.26 4.19
C ALA A 89 -10.42 5.21 4.97
N GLY A 90 -9.84 5.97 5.91
CA GLY A 90 -10.56 6.98 6.69
C GLY A 90 -11.15 8.08 5.82
N ARG A 91 -10.39 8.59 4.83
CA ARG A 91 -10.87 9.59 3.87
C ARG A 91 -11.95 9.05 2.93
N THR A 92 -11.83 7.82 2.46
CA THR A 92 -12.85 7.23 1.60
C THR A 92 -14.12 6.93 2.41
N ARG A 93 -13.97 6.47 3.66
CA ARG A 93 -15.09 6.13 4.53
C ARG A 93 -15.89 7.35 4.99
N SER A 94 -15.23 8.51 5.19
CA SER A 94 -15.89 9.75 5.61
C SER A 94 -16.90 10.30 4.59
N VAL A 95 -16.79 9.88 3.33
CA VAL A 95 -17.72 10.24 2.23
C VAL A 95 -18.88 9.24 2.11
N GLY A 96 -19.01 8.29 3.04
CA GLY A 96 -20.13 7.35 3.07
C GLY A 96 -19.97 6.12 2.17
N SER A 97 -18.80 5.90 1.58
CA SER A 97 -18.54 4.74 0.72
C SER A 97 -18.68 3.41 1.46
N SER A 98 -19.09 2.37 0.74
CA SER A 98 -19.14 0.99 1.27
C SER A 98 -17.75 0.48 1.65
N TRP A 99 -17.67 -0.44 2.63
CA TRP A 99 -16.39 -1.03 3.04
C TRP A 99 -15.66 -1.76 1.91
N ALA A 100 -16.39 -2.37 0.98
CA ALA A 100 -15.81 -2.99 -0.21
C ALA A 100 -15.13 -1.94 -1.11
N THR A 101 -15.80 -0.81 -1.35
CA THR A 101 -15.24 0.33 -2.11
C THR A 101 -14.01 0.91 -1.40
N VAL A 102 -14.09 1.08 -0.08
CA VAL A 102 -12.98 1.59 0.74
C VAL A 102 -11.74 0.69 0.60
N ALA A 103 -11.92 -0.62 0.71
CA ALA A 103 -10.81 -1.57 0.59
C ALA A 103 -10.15 -1.51 -0.79
N VAL A 104 -10.94 -1.50 -1.86
CA VAL A 104 -10.43 -1.39 -3.23
C VAL A 104 -9.66 -0.07 -3.41
N ILE A 105 -10.27 1.07 -3.10
CA ILE A 105 -9.63 2.38 -3.29
C ILE A 105 -8.34 2.48 -2.45
N SER A 106 -8.36 2.01 -1.20
CA SER A 106 -7.17 2.05 -0.34
C SER A 106 -6.02 1.22 -0.92
N GLY A 107 -6.31 0.02 -1.42
CA GLY A 107 -5.31 -0.84 -2.04
C GLY A 107 -4.70 -0.26 -3.31
N LEU A 108 -5.55 0.21 -4.22
CA LEU A 108 -5.09 0.77 -5.50
C LEU A 108 -4.38 2.11 -5.31
N ALA A 109 -4.77 2.90 -4.31
CA ALA A 109 -4.12 4.16 -3.99
C ALA A 109 -2.76 3.97 -3.32
N TRP A 110 -2.63 2.96 -2.48
CA TRP A 110 -1.39 2.65 -1.78
C TRP A 110 -0.34 1.98 -2.68
N SER A 111 -0.74 1.14 -3.63
CA SER A 111 0.21 0.27 -4.33
C SER A 111 1.23 1.00 -5.23
N PRO A 112 0.89 1.99 -6.09
CA PRO A 112 1.91 2.71 -6.86
C PRO A 112 2.93 3.48 -6.00
N PRO A 113 2.53 4.31 -5.01
CA PRO A 113 3.48 5.08 -4.21
C PRO A 113 4.28 4.20 -3.26
N PHE A 114 3.75 3.03 -2.86
CA PHE A 114 4.54 2.01 -2.16
C PHE A 114 5.67 1.48 -3.04
N LEU A 115 5.38 1.08 -4.29
CA LEU A 115 6.40 0.55 -5.20
C LEU A 115 7.47 1.60 -5.52
N VAL A 116 7.07 2.86 -5.76
CA VAL A 116 8.01 3.98 -5.96
C VAL A 116 8.87 4.18 -4.73
N CYS A 117 8.28 4.18 -3.53
CA CYS A 117 9.03 4.30 -2.28
C CYS A 117 10.04 3.17 -2.11
N VAL A 118 9.63 1.91 -2.30
CA VAL A 118 10.55 0.77 -2.18
C VAL A 118 11.70 0.88 -3.18
N GLY A 119 11.42 1.22 -4.45
CA GLY A 119 12.47 1.43 -5.45
C GLY A 119 13.45 2.54 -5.07
N LEU A 120 12.94 3.67 -4.57
CA LEU A 120 13.76 4.78 -4.09
C LEU A 120 14.60 4.39 -2.87
N LEU A 121 14.03 3.67 -1.91
CA LEU A 121 14.74 3.20 -0.72
C LEU A 121 15.90 2.29 -1.10
N PHE A 122 15.69 1.32 -2.00
CA PHE A 122 16.77 0.45 -2.47
C PHE A 122 17.85 1.22 -3.25
N ALA A 123 17.46 2.18 -4.10
CA ALA A 123 18.41 2.99 -4.85
C ALA A 123 19.24 3.92 -3.94
N LEU A 124 18.60 4.57 -2.97
CA LEU A 124 19.27 5.47 -2.03
C LEU A 124 20.15 4.71 -1.05
N GLN A 125 19.71 3.55 -0.56
CA GLN A 125 20.50 2.73 0.35
C GLN A 125 21.79 2.20 -0.31
N THR A 126 21.80 1.98 -1.62
CA THR A 126 22.98 1.50 -2.35
C THR A 126 23.93 2.63 -2.77
N THR A 127 23.50 3.89 -2.71
CA THR A 127 24.27 5.04 -3.25
C THR A 127 24.63 6.10 -2.21
N THR A 128 24.03 6.06 -1.01
CA THR A 128 24.18 7.12 0.00
C THR A 128 24.33 6.55 1.41
N ASP A 129 25.09 7.24 2.27
CA ASP A 129 25.26 6.92 3.70
C ASP A 129 24.11 7.46 4.58
N VAL A 130 22.91 7.63 4.01
CA VAL A 130 21.76 8.16 4.74
C VAL A 130 21.25 7.14 5.75
N SER A 131 20.99 7.60 6.99
CA SER A 131 20.46 6.71 8.04
C SER A 131 19.12 6.09 7.68
N ALA A 132 18.91 4.83 8.08
CA ALA A 132 17.67 4.09 7.84
C ALA A 132 16.42 4.77 8.44
N SER A 133 16.56 5.52 9.53
CA SER A 133 15.48 6.31 10.14
C SER A 133 15.03 7.46 9.25
N VAL A 134 15.97 8.17 8.63
CA VAL A 134 15.66 9.26 7.67
C VAL A 134 14.98 8.68 6.44
N LEU A 135 15.50 7.59 5.90
CA LEU A 135 14.89 6.89 4.77
C LEU A 135 13.47 6.39 5.10
N THR A 136 13.26 5.85 6.29
CA THR A 136 11.92 5.43 6.76
C THR A 136 10.96 6.62 6.86
N GLY A 137 11.41 7.75 7.42
CA GLY A 137 10.60 8.96 7.54
C GLY A 137 10.22 9.56 6.18
N VAL A 138 11.19 9.69 5.27
CA VAL A 138 10.96 10.19 3.91
C VAL A 138 10.07 9.21 3.13
N GLY A 139 10.35 7.91 3.23
CA GLY A 139 9.57 6.86 2.59
C GLY A 139 8.11 6.88 3.05
N GLY A 140 7.87 6.94 4.36
CA GLY A 140 6.54 7.09 4.94
C GLY A 140 5.82 8.33 4.42
N ALA A 141 6.49 9.49 4.39
CA ALA A 141 5.91 10.74 3.87
C ALA A 141 5.55 10.64 2.37
N VAL A 142 6.43 10.09 1.54
CA VAL A 142 6.21 9.89 0.11
C VAL A 142 5.06 8.91 -0.13
N THR A 143 5.02 7.78 0.58
CA THR A 143 3.96 6.79 0.43
C THR A 143 2.62 7.35 0.90
N CYS A 144 2.57 8.04 2.03
CA CYS A 144 1.34 8.66 2.54
C CYS A 144 0.82 9.77 1.61
N GLY A 145 1.70 10.71 1.23
CA GLY A 145 1.34 11.81 0.35
C GLY A 145 0.87 11.30 -1.01
N GLY A 146 1.62 10.37 -1.62
CA GLY A 146 1.25 9.75 -2.88
C GLY A 146 -0.06 8.98 -2.80
N ALA A 147 -0.28 8.20 -1.73
CA ALA A 147 -1.50 7.42 -1.57
C ALA A 147 -2.74 8.32 -1.39
N ILE A 148 -2.61 9.43 -0.65
CA ILE A 148 -3.69 10.40 -0.53
C ILE A 148 -4.04 11.01 -1.89
N LEU A 149 -3.04 11.46 -2.66
CA LEU A 149 -3.25 12.09 -3.97
C LEU A 149 -3.87 11.11 -4.97
N ILE A 150 -3.37 9.87 -5.02
CA ILE A 150 -3.91 8.85 -5.93
C ILE A 150 -5.31 8.41 -5.48
N GLY A 151 -5.56 8.28 -4.17
CA GLY A 151 -6.89 7.95 -3.64
C GLY A 151 -7.92 9.02 -4.00
N GLU A 152 -7.53 10.29 -3.93
CA GLU A 152 -8.33 11.44 -4.35
C GLU A 152 -8.62 11.40 -5.87
N TYR A 153 -7.59 11.13 -6.67
CA TYR A 153 -7.73 10.99 -8.12
C TYR A 153 -8.66 9.84 -8.52
N ILE A 154 -8.45 8.63 -7.98
CA ILE A 154 -9.28 7.45 -8.25
C ILE A 154 -10.74 7.73 -7.87
N ARG A 155 -10.96 8.40 -6.72
CA ARG A 155 -12.31 8.78 -6.29
C ARG A 155 -12.96 9.71 -7.30
N ASN A 156 -12.29 10.78 -7.70
CA ASN A 156 -12.85 11.77 -8.64
C ASN A 156 -13.20 11.15 -9.99
N VAL A 157 -12.35 10.23 -10.48
CA VAL A 157 -12.61 9.52 -11.74
C VAL A 157 -13.81 8.57 -11.60
N LEU A 158 -13.98 7.91 -10.45
CA LEU A 158 -15.14 7.05 -10.19
C LEU A 158 -16.44 7.83 -10.02
N THR A 159 -16.40 9.03 -9.43
CA THR A 159 -17.60 9.87 -9.24
C THR A 159 -18.00 10.66 -10.48
N ALA A 160 -17.07 10.98 -11.37
CA ALA A 160 -17.35 11.73 -12.60
C ALA A 160 -18.16 10.92 -13.64
N GLU A 161 -18.26 9.60 -13.47
CA GLU A 161 -18.95 8.70 -14.39
C GLU A 161 -20.39 8.35 -13.99
N GLU A 162 -20.91 8.86 -12.86
CA GLU A 162 -22.34 8.75 -12.57
C GLU A 162 -23.10 9.85 -13.35
N PRO A 163 -23.84 9.53 -14.44
CA PRO A 163 -24.74 10.51 -15.02
C PRO A 163 -25.79 10.87 -13.98
N VAL A 164 -25.98 12.17 -13.77
CA VAL A 164 -27.11 12.70 -13.01
C VAL A 164 -28.37 12.12 -13.66
N GLN A 165 -28.98 11.13 -13.01
CA GLN A 165 -30.32 10.69 -13.38
C GLN A 165 -31.26 11.81 -12.93
N VAL A 166 -31.53 12.73 -13.85
CA VAL A 166 -32.63 13.72 -13.76
C VAL A 166 -33.91 13.04 -14.24
#